data_AF-A0A7W0G3N2-F1
#
_entry.id   AF-A0A7W0G3N2-F1
#
_cell.length_a   1.000
_cell.length_b   1.000
_cell.length_c   1.000
_cell.angle_alpha   90.00
_cell.angle_beta   90.00
_cell.angle_gamma   90.00
#
_symmetry.space_group_name_H-M   'P 1'
#
loop_
_entity.id
_entity.type
_entity.pdbx_description
1 polymer ?
#
loop_
_entity_poly.entity_id
_entity_poly.type
_entity_poly.pdbx_seq_one_letter_code
_entity_poly.pdbx_strand_id
1 'polypeptide(L)'
;MFSEDGSESEVVQGRRRSGYVALVGRPNAGKSTLLNKLVGEKIAAVSNKPQTTRHQIRGVITRPEGQIVMVDTPGVHQPGYLLNRRMMAAVHDAVEGVDLLLLIRDASVATGNGDRFVLDLVRQAGRPAILLLNKTDKLADKSALLPLMEWYGSEHEWRAVVPLSARKGDMLDMLVPEIIRNLPEGDPLFDEDELTDQPLRSLVSEIVREKILRTTGEEIPYVTAVVTERYEEVSEEMSRIFCAIYVE
;
A
#
# COMPACT_ATOMS: atom_id res chain seq x y z
N MET A 1 43.36 -28.98 31.08
CA MET A 1 42.27 -29.88 30.64
C MET A 1 41.13 -29.64 31.63
N PHE A 2 40.05 -28.96 31.31
CA PHE A 2 39.38 -28.78 30.02
C PHE A 2 38.85 -27.36 29.89
N SER A 3 39.01 -26.81 28.68
CA SER A 3 38.42 -25.55 28.23
C SER A 3 36.93 -25.79 27.95
N GLU A 4 36.06 -24.94 28.47
CA GLU A 4 34.67 -24.85 28.01
C GLU A 4 34.62 -23.86 26.85
N ASP A 5 34.67 -24.40 25.62
CA ASP A 5 34.30 -23.66 24.42
C ASP A 5 32.79 -23.45 24.41
N GLY A 6 32.37 -22.25 24.80
CA GLY A 6 31.04 -21.73 24.48
C GLY A 6 30.97 -21.47 22.98
N SER A 7 30.44 -22.44 22.24
CA SER A 7 30.05 -22.23 20.84
C SER A 7 28.82 -21.32 20.82
N GLU A 8 29.06 -20.01 20.70
CA GLU A 8 28.06 -19.09 20.20
C GLU A 8 27.66 -19.58 18.80
N SER A 9 26.45 -20.10 18.68
CA SER A 9 25.84 -20.41 17.40
C SER A 9 25.71 -19.12 16.61
N GLU A 10 26.69 -18.86 15.72
CA GLU A 10 26.58 -17.89 14.65
C GLU A 10 25.34 -18.24 13.82
N VAL A 11 24.23 -17.57 14.12
CA VAL A 11 23.08 -17.52 13.22
C VAL A 11 23.61 -16.88 11.95
N VAL A 12 23.76 -17.69 10.90
CA VAL A 12 24.05 -17.21 9.55
C VAL A 12 22.90 -16.28 9.16
N GLN A 13 23.04 -14.99 9.44
CA GLN A 13 22.10 -13.97 9.03
C GLN A 13 22.14 -13.92 7.50
N GLY A 14 21.19 -14.60 6.86
CA GLY A 14 20.91 -14.39 5.45
C GLY A 14 20.76 -12.89 5.21
N ARG A 15 21.29 -12.40 4.07
CA ARG A 15 21.30 -10.97 3.77
C ARG A 15 19.89 -10.40 3.85
N ARG A 16 19.62 -9.60 4.89
CA ARG A 16 18.34 -8.92 5.07
C ARG A 16 18.17 -7.86 3.97
N ARG A 17 16.93 -7.64 3.58
CA ARG A 17 16.57 -6.67 2.54
C ARG A 17 15.50 -5.74 3.07
N SER A 18 15.68 -4.44 2.86
CA SER A 18 14.74 -3.43 3.32
C SER A 18 14.61 -2.32 2.29
N GLY A 19 13.40 -1.77 2.13
CA GLY A 19 13.21 -0.71 1.16
C GLY A 19 11.78 -0.17 1.09
N TYR A 20 11.66 0.93 0.36
CA TYR A 20 10.40 1.63 0.15
C TYR A 20 9.65 1.06 -1.05
N VAL A 21 8.35 0.83 -0.88
CA VAL A 21 7.48 0.20 -1.89
C VAL A 21 6.23 1.03 -2.11
N ALA A 22 6.02 1.47 -3.35
CA ALA A 22 4.80 2.19 -3.73
C ALA A 22 3.76 1.23 -4.32
N LEU A 23 2.52 1.33 -3.81
CA LEU A 23 1.37 0.55 -4.30
C LEU A 23 0.45 1.42 -5.15
N VAL A 24 0.59 1.34 -6.47
CA VAL A 24 -0.17 2.13 -7.45
C VAL A 24 -1.30 1.31 -8.07
N GLY A 25 -2.37 1.99 -8.48
CA GLY A 25 -3.49 1.31 -9.13
C GLY A 25 -4.72 2.20 -9.21
N ARG A 26 -5.65 1.80 -10.08
CA ARG A 26 -6.94 2.47 -10.21
C ARG A 26 -7.68 2.50 -8.86
N PRO A 27 -8.56 3.49 -8.65
CA PRO A 27 -9.53 3.50 -7.55
C PRO A 27 -10.25 2.16 -7.46
N ASN A 28 -10.54 1.73 -6.23
CA ASN A 28 -11.22 0.46 -5.96
C ASN A 28 -10.51 -0.82 -6.44
N ALA A 29 -9.26 -0.75 -6.95
CA ALA A 29 -8.48 -1.93 -7.33
C ALA A 29 -8.11 -2.84 -6.13
N GLY A 30 -8.31 -2.35 -4.90
CA GLY A 30 -8.09 -3.10 -3.66
C GLY A 30 -6.78 -2.78 -2.93
N LYS A 31 -6.16 -1.62 -3.22
CA LYS A 31 -4.92 -1.14 -2.57
C LYS A 31 -4.99 -1.20 -1.04
N SER A 32 -5.96 -0.52 -0.44
CA SER A 32 -6.11 -0.45 1.02
C SER A 32 -6.46 -1.82 1.64
N THR A 33 -7.22 -2.64 0.92
CA THR A 33 -7.51 -4.02 1.37
C THR A 33 -6.23 -4.86 1.42
N LEU A 34 -5.39 -4.75 0.38
CA LEU A 34 -4.11 -5.44 0.34
C LEU A 34 -3.18 -4.94 1.45
N LEU A 35 -3.00 -3.63 1.57
CA LEU A 35 -2.14 -3.03 2.59
C LEU A 35 -2.53 -3.49 4.01
N ASN A 36 -3.80 -3.35 4.40
CA ASN A 36 -4.26 -3.78 5.71
C ASN A 36 -4.03 -5.29 5.95
N LYS A 37 -4.12 -6.11 4.90
CA LYS A 37 -3.87 -7.56 5.00
C LYS A 37 -2.40 -7.90 5.13
N LEU A 38 -1.51 -7.16 4.48
CA LEU A 38 -0.06 -7.37 4.57
C LEU A 38 0.50 -6.92 5.92
N VAL A 39 0.00 -5.79 6.42
CA VAL A 39 0.37 -5.24 7.74
C VAL A 39 -0.20 -6.12 8.87
N GLY A 40 -1.37 -6.75 8.67
CA GLY A 40 -2.02 -7.58 9.69
C GLY A 40 -2.99 -6.80 10.58
N GLU A 41 -2.94 -5.47 10.52
CA GLU A 41 -3.84 -4.54 11.24
C GLU A 41 -4.44 -3.49 10.28
N LYS A 42 -5.49 -2.80 10.74
CA LYS A 42 -6.22 -1.81 9.93
C LYS A 42 -5.58 -0.42 10.05
N ILE A 43 -4.63 -0.10 9.17
CA ILE A 43 -3.72 1.07 9.34
C ILE A 43 -3.93 2.20 8.32
N ALA A 44 -4.72 2.02 7.27
CA ALA A 44 -4.84 3.08 6.26
C ALA A 44 -5.91 4.14 6.61
N ALA A 45 -5.52 5.41 6.85
CA ALA A 45 -5.61 6.45 5.81
C ALA A 45 -5.10 7.89 6.17
N VAL A 46 -5.49 8.92 5.41
CA VAL A 46 -4.81 10.20 5.10
C VAL A 46 -4.69 11.23 6.25
N SER A 47 -3.57 11.98 6.25
CA SER A 47 -3.24 13.10 7.16
C SER A 47 -3.11 14.42 6.40
N ASN A 48 -3.48 15.55 7.03
CA ASN A 48 -3.39 16.93 6.49
C ASN A 48 -2.28 17.79 7.14
N LYS A 49 -1.27 17.20 7.80
CA LYS A 49 -0.11 17.97 8.27
C LYS A 49 1.00 17.92 7.22
N PRO A 50 1.50 19.07 6.71
CA PRO A 50 2.72 19.11 5.91
C PRO A 50 3.88 18.73 6.84
N GLN A 51 4.23 17.46 6.85
CA GLN A 51 5.49 16.98 7.41
C GLN A 51 6.47 16.77 6.26
N THR A 52 7.70 17.19 6.51
CA THR A 52 8.83 17.30 5.59
C THR A 52 9.50 15.94 5.31
N THR A 53 8.73 14.88 5.14
CA THR A 53 9.24 13.58 4.72
C THR A 53 8.69 13.28 3.33
N ARG A 54 9.60 13.00 2.39
CA ARG A 54 9.32 12.77 0.96
C ARG A 54 8.36 11.60 0.70
N HIS A 55 8.08 10.78 1.72
CA HIS A 55 7.20 9.61 1.66
C HIS A 55 6.24 9.61 2.87
N GLN A 56 4.91 9.56 2.65
CA GLN A 56 3.96 9.23 3.73
C GLN A 56 3.95 7.71 3.91
N ILE A 57 4.36 7.23 5.08
CA ILE A 57 4.42 5.80 5.35
C ILE A 57 3.02 5.29 5.70
N ARG A 58 2.63 4.23 5.02
CA ARG A 58 1.28 3.64 5.10
C ARG A 58 1.26 2.32 5.86
N GLY A 59 2.41 1.66 5.96
CA GLY A 59 2.54 0.39 6.63
C GLY A 59 3.98 -0.09 6.59
N VAL A 60 4.48 -0.59 7.71
CA VAL A 60 5.74 -1.32 7.78
C VAL A 60 5.40 -2.80 7.94
N ILE A 61 5.97 -3.64 7.08
CA ILE A 61 5.83 -5.10 7.15
C ILE A 61 7.20 -5.69 7.43
N THR A 62 7.44 -6.05 8.68
CA THR A 62 8.67 -6.72 9.13
C THR A 62 8.51 -8.24 9.05
N ARG A 63 9.47 -8.92 8.43
CA ARG A 63 9.59 -10.38 8.39
C ARG A 63 11.04 -10.79 8.68
N PRO A 64 11.31 -12.05 9.07
CA PRO A 64 12.67 -12.51 9.32
C PRO A 64 13.63 -12.28 8.14
N GLU A 65 13.10 -12.29 6.91
CA GLU A 65 13.88 -12.14 5.67
C GLU A 65 14.12 -10.68 5.27
N GLY A 66 13.39 -9.71 5.83
CA GLY A 66 13.46 -8.30 5.44
C GLY A 66 12.30 -7.41 5.88
N GLN A 67 12.37 -6.12 5.54
CA GLN A 67 11.36 -5.12 5.91
C GLN A 67 10.83 -4.36 4.69
N ILE A 68 9.51 -4.31 4.54
CA ILE A 68 8.83 -3.59 3.46
C ILE A 68 8.22 -2.31 4.05
N VAL A 69 8.62 -1.15 3.53
CA VAL A 69 8.03 0.14 3.92
C VAL A 69 7.08 0.59 2.83
N MET A 70 5.79 0.42 3.04
CA MET A 70 4.76 0.81 2.09
C MET A 70 4.57 2.32 2.12
N VAL A 71 4.73 2.99 0.98
CA VAL A 71 4.52 4.43 0.85
C VAL A 71 3.20 4.73 0.13
N ASP A 72 2.58 5.84 0.50
CA ASP A 72 1.32 6.25 -0.11
C ASP A 72 1.48 6.66 -1.57
N THR A 73 0.66 6.09 -2.45
CA THR A 73 0.39 6.73 -3.75
C THR A 73 -1.12 7.00 -3.82
N PRO A 74 -1.54 8.25 -4.08
CA PRO A 74 -2.95 8.55 -4.29
C PRO A 74 -3.55 7.62 -5.34
N GLY A 75 -4.81 7.20 -5.13
CA GLY A 75 -5.51 6.37 -6.11
C GLY A 75 -5.55 7.04 -7.47
N VAL A 76 -4.99 6.38 -8.48
CA VAL A 76 -4.78 6.96 -9.79
C VAL A 76 -6.12 7.03 -10.55
N HIS A 77 -6.85 8.11 -10.34
CA HIS A 77 -8.01 8.49 -11.15
C HIS A 77 -7.54 9.11 -12.48
N GLN A 78 -8.44 9.16 -13.47
CA GLN A 78 -8.32 10.05 -14.61
C GLN A 78 -9.24 11.25 -14.35
N PRO A 79 -8.77 12.46 -13.94
CA PRO A 79 -9.67 13.57 -13.63
C PRO A 79 -9.36 14.88 -14.39
N GLY A 80 -10.37 15.76 -14.43
CA GLY A 80 -10.36 17.06 -15.11
C GLY A 80 -9.29 18.05 -14.63
N TYR A 81 -9.13 19.11 -15.45
CA TYR A 81 -7.91 19.86 -15.74
C TYR A 81 -7.05 20.45 -14.60
N LEU A 82 -7.57 20.78 -13.40
CA LEU A 82 -6.80 21.55 -12.39
C LEU A 82 -6.39 20.76 -11.13
N LEU A 83 -7.23 19.83 -10.65
CA LEU A 83 -6.87 18.90 -9.56
C LEU A 83 -5.81 17.86 -10.01
N ASN A 84 -5.73 17.66 -11.33
CA ASN A 84 -4.88 16.68 -12.00
C ASN A 84 -3.38 16.95 -11.81
N ARG A 85 -2.91 18.21 -11.94
CA ARG A 85 -1.46 18.51 -11.81
C ARG A 85 -0.89 18.26 -10.42
N ARG A 86 -1.62 18.62 -9.36
CA ARG A 86 -1.17 18.40 -7.97
C ARG A 86 -1.21 16.92 -7.60
N MET A 87 -2.24 16.20 -8.04
CA MET A 87 -2.34 14.75 -7.83
C MET A 87 -1.25 13.99 -8.60
N MET A 88 -0.98 14.38 -9.84
CA MET A 88 0.11 13.80 -10.65
C MET A 88 1.49 14.12 -10.10
N ALA A 89 1.70 15.33 -9.58
CA ALA A 89 2.93 15.67 -8.86
C ALA A 89 3.11 14.78 -7.62
N ALA A 90 2.08 14.63 -6.79
CA ALA A 90 2.14 13.75 -5.61
C ALA A 90 2.37 12.28 -5.97
N VAL A 91 1.79 11.81 -7.07
CA VAL A 91 2.00 10.44 -7.58
C VAL A 91 3.40 10.27 -8.15
N HIS A 92 3.95 11.27 -8.85
CA HIS A 92 5.34 11.27 -9.29
C HIS A 92 6.31 11.30 -8.10
N ASP A 93 6.11 12.19 -7.14
CA ASP A 93 6.94 12.32 -5.93
C ASP A 93 6.90 11.03 -5.09
N ALA A 94 5.74 10.38 -4.99
CA ALA A 94 5.60 9.13 -4.24
C ALA A 94 6.26 7.93 -4.92
N VAL A 95 6.43 7.99 -6.24
CA VAL A 95 7.09 6.96 -7.04
C VAL A 95 8.59 7.28 -7.24
N GLU A 96 8.98 8.54 -7.06
CA GLU A 96 10.37 8.99 -7.06
C GLU A 96 11.01 8.71 -5.69
N GLY A 97 11.89 7.71 -5.63
CA GLY A 97 12.62 7.36 -4.41
C GLY A 97 12.21 6.02 -3.78
N VAL A 98 11.26 5.30 -4.39
CA VAL A 98 10.99 3.91 -4.01
C VAL A 98 11.95 2.94 -4.67
N ASP A 99 12.16 1.81 -4.00
CA ASP A 99 12.97 0.70 -4.48
C ASP A 99 12.18 -0.24 -5.40
N LEU A 100 10.87 -0.34 -5.18
CA LEU A 100 9.96 -1.23 -5.93
C LEU A 100 8.57 -0.62 -6.10
N LEU A 101 7.96 -0.88 -7.26
CA LEU A 101 6.56 -0.56 -7.53
C LEU A 101 5.68 -1.81 -7.54
N LEU A 102 4.49 -1.70 -6.98
CA LEU A 102 3.42 -2.68 -7.11
C LEU A 102 2.27 -2.06 -7.89
N LEU A 103 2.00 -2.53 -9.11
CA LEU A 103 0.78 -2.17 -9.84
C LEU A 103 -0.32 -3.16 -9.47
N ILE A 104 -1.38 -2.69 -8.82
CA ILE A 104 -2.57 -3.51 -8.55
C ILE A 104 -3.71 -3.22 -9.53
N ARG A 105 -4.19 -4.30 -10.15
CA ARG A 105 -5.29 -4.29 -11.12
C ARG A 105 -6.42 -5.20 -10.66
N ASP A 106 -7.66 -4.72 -10.71
CA ASP A 106 -8.84 -5.53 -10.44
C ASP A 106 -9.09 -6.50 -11.59
N ALA A 107 -8.79 -7.80 -11.43
CA ALA A 107 -8.93 -8.83 -12.45
C ALA A 107 -10.39 -9.02 -12.94
N SER A 108 -11.39 -8.61 -12.15
CA SER A 108 -12.81 -8.87 -12.41
C SER A 108 -13.50 -7.87 -13.35
N VAL A 109 -12.80 -6.82 -13.77
CA VAL A 109 -13.35 -5.81 -14.69
C VAL A 109 -12.65 -5.84 -16.05
N ALA A 110 -13.27 -5.23 -17.07
CA ALA A 110 -12.64 -5.07 -18.39
C ALA A 110 -11.50 -4.03 -18.34
N THR A 111 -10.47 -4.23 -19.15
CA THR A 111 -9.37 -3.28 -19.33
C THR A 111 -9.88 -2.02 -20.02
N GLY A 112 -9.49 -0.84 -19.52
CA GLY A 112 -9.90 0.43 -20.09
C GLY A 112 -8.80 1.50 -20.05
N ASN A 113 -9.14 2.73 -20.43
CA ASN A 113 -8.17 3.84 -20.52
C ASN A 113 -7.43 4.13 -19.20
N GLY A 114 -8.09 3.90 -18.06
CA GLY A 114 -7.47 4.05 -16.75
C GLY A 114 -6.33 3.06 -16.48
N ASP A 115 -6.33 1.88 -17.12
CA ASP A 115 -5.24 0.90 -16.99
C ASP A 115 -3.96 1.42 -17.67
N ARG A 116 -4.10 2.01 -18.87
CA ARG A 116 -2.97 2.62 -19.60
C ARG A 116 -2.32 3.75 -18.83
N PHE A 117 -3.12 4.58 -18.16
CA PHE A 117 -2.60 5.67 -17.35
C PHE A 117 -1.71 5.18 -16.20
N VAL A 118 -2.14 4.17 -15.44
CA VAL A 118 -1.33 3.62 -14.34
C VAL A 118 -0.08 2.92 -14.88
N LEU A 119 -0.20 2.27 -16.04
CA LEU A 119 0.93 1.66 -16.71
C LEU A 119 1.98 2.69 -17.17
N ASP A 120 1.54 3.84 -17.68
CA ASP A 120 2.44 4.93 -18.06
C ASP A 120 3.15 5.51 -16.84
N LEU A 121 2.50 5.57 -15.68
CA LEU A 121 3.16 5.93 -14.42
C LEU A 121 4.28 4.94 -14.07
N VAL A 122 4.02 3.63 -14.19
CA VAL A 122 5.04 2.60 -13.93
C VAL A 122 6.22 2.74 -14.91
N ARG A 123 5.95 2.98 -16.19
CA ARG A 123 6.99 3.21 -17.21
C ARG A 123 7.84 4.44 -16.91
N GLN A 124 7.20 5.54 -16.51
CA GLN A 124 7.89 6.81 -16.22
C GLN A 124 8.74 6.74 -14.95
N ALA A 125 8.36 5.88 -14.00
CA ALA A 125 9.11 5.69 -12.77
C ALA A 125 10.53 5.14 -12.98
N GLY A 126 10.71 4.30 -14.01
CA GLY A 126 11.98 3.60 -14.26
C GLY A 126 12.42 2.68 -13.11
N ARG A 127 11.49 2.23 -12.25
CA ARG A 127 11.76 1.35 -11.10
C ARG A 127 11.35 -0.09 -11.39
N PRO A 128 11.98 -1.09 -10.75
CA PRO A 128 11.48 -2.46 -10.77
C PRO A 128 10.00 -2.49 -10.37
N ALA A 129 9.19 -3.32 -11.05
CA ALA A 129 7.76 -3.37 -10.80
C ALA A 129 7.22 -4.79 -10.78
N ILE A 130 6.24 -5.05 -9.90
CA ILE A 130 5.46 -6.29 -9.81
C ILE A 130 4.00 -5.97 -10.16
N LEU A 131 3.40 -6.82 -10.99
CA LEU A 131 1.99 -6.74 -11.34
C LEU A 131 1.16 -7.62 -10.41
N LEU A 132 0.13 -7.05 -9.80
CA LEU A 132 -0.82 -7.74 -8.93
C LEU A 132 -2.19 -7.79 -9.60
N LEU A 133 -2.63 -8.99 -10.00
CA LEU A 133 -3.97 -9.21 -10.54
C LEU A 133 -4.91 -9.59 -9.38
N ASN A 134 -5.53 -8.59 -8.77
CA ASN A 134 -6.34 -8.73 -7.56
C ASN A 134 -7.79 -9.14 -7.87
N LYS A 135 -8.54 -9.55 -6.83
CA LYS A 135 -9.94 -9.96 -6.88
C LYS A 135 -10.17 -11.21 -7.73
N THR A 136 -9.19 -12.11 -7.78
CA THR A 136 -9.37 -13.38 -8.51
C THR A 136 -10.50 -14.21 -7.92
N ASP A 137 -10.90 -14.01 -6.67
CA ASP A 137 -12.07 -14.65 -6.03
C ASP A 137 -13.41 -14.31 -6.71
N LYS A 138 -13.46 -13.24 -7.51
CA LYS A 138 -14.64 -12.86 -8.29
C LYS A 138 -14.69 -13.50 -9.68
N LEU A 139 -13.61 -14.14 -10.13
CA LEU A 139 -13.58 -14.78 -11.43
C LEU A 139 -14.21 -16.16 -11.34
N ALA A 140 -15.26 -16.39 -12.13
CA ALA A 140 -15.85 -17.72 -12.28
C ALA A 140 -14.90 -18.69 -12.99
N ASP A 141 -14.18 -18.19 -14.00
CA ASP A 141 -13.14 -18.92 -14.72
C ASP A 141 -11.79 -18.19 -14.59
N LYS A 142 -10.78 -18.88 -14.06
CA LYS A 142 -9.42 -18.34 -13.89
C LYS A 142 -8.69 -18.20 -15.22
N SER A 143 -9.12 -18.90 -16.29
CA SER A 143 -8.55 -18.75 -17.63
C SER A 143 -8.65 -17.31 -18.15
N ALA A 144 -9.62 -16.53 -17.64
CA ALA A 144 -9.79 -15.11 -17.93
C ALA A 144 -8.59 -14.23 -17.52
N LEU A 145 -7.65 -14.76 -16.74
CA LEU A 145 -6.39 -14.08 -16.41
C LEU A 145 -5.39 -14.11 -17.57
N LEU A 146 -5.43 -15.12 -18.45
CA LEU A 146 -4.43 -15.29 -19.51
C LEU A 146 -4.36 -14.09 -20.46
N PRO A 147 -5.48 -13.55 -20.98
CA PRO A 147 -5.43 -12.37 -21.84
C PRO A 147 -4.90 -11.11 -21.12
N LEU A 148 -5.16 -11.00 -19.80
CA LEU A 148 -4.65 -9.89 -19.00
C LEU A 148 -3.13 -9.99 -18.81
N MET A 149 -2.64 -11.19 -18.51
CA MET A 149 -1.21 -11.45 -18.37
C MET A 149 -0.47 -11.21 -19.69
N GLU A 150 -1.04 -11.64 -20.81
CA GLU A 150 -0.49 -11.39 -22.15
C GLU A 150 -0.44 -9.89 -22.46
N TRP A 151 -1.55 -9.17 -22.26
CA TRP A 151 -1.59 -7.73 -22.52
C TRP A 151 -0.56 -6.98 -21.67
N TYR A 152 -0.60 -7.15 -20.33
CA TYR A 152 0.34 -6.46 -19.44
C TYR A 152 1.79 -6.89 -19.66
N GLY A 153 2.04 -8.16 -20.01
CA GLY A 153 3.36 -8.67 -20.31
C GLY A 153 3.96 -8.07 -21.57
N SER A 154 3.12 -7.74 -22.56
CA SER A 154 3.57 -7.03 -23.77
C SER A 154 3.88 -5.55 -23.54
N GLU A 155 3.34 -4.97 -22.46
CA GLU A 155 3.38 -3.52 -22.24
C GLU A 155 4.52 -3.08 -21.29
N HIS A 156 5.05 -3.96 -20.43
CA HIS A 156 6.13 -3.65 -19.49
C HIS A 156 6.86 -4.92 -19.02
N GLU A 157 8.15 -4.79 -18.69
CA GLU A 157 8.94 -5.88 -18.10
C GLU A 157 8.69 -5.97 -16.59
N TRP A 158 7.93 -6.98 -16.17
CA TRP A 158 7.57 -7.19 -14.76
C TRP A 158 8.56 -8.12 -14.07
N ARG A 159 8.96 -7.79 -12.84
CA ARG A 159 9.73 -8.69 -11.97
C ARG A 159 8.95 -9.94 -11.60
N ALA A 160 7.64 -9.78 -11.42
CA ALA A 160 6.70 -10.86 -11.19
C ALA A 160 5.28 -10.42 -11.60
N VAL A 161 4.45 -11.40 -11.93
CA VAL A 161 3.00 -11.23 -12.12
C VAL A 161 2.30 -12.17 -11.13
N VAL A 162 1.58 -11.60 -10.17
CA VAL A 162 0.98 -12.34 -9.05
C VAL A 162 -0.54 -12.19 -9.07
N PRO A 163 -1.28 -13.22 -9.52
CA PRO A 163 -2.72 -13.29 -9.32
C PRO A 163 -3.04 -13.56 -7.85
N LEU A 164 -3.90 -12.74 -7.23
CA LEU A 164 -4.19 -12.83 -5.80
C LEU A 164 -5.63 -12.43 -5.45
N SER A 165 -6.02 -12.70 -4.21
CA SER A 165 -7.20 -12.08 -3.62
C SER A 165 -6.82 -11.41 -2.31
N ALA A 166 -6.70 -10.08 -2.33
CA ALA A 166 -6.48 -9.32 -1.11
C ALA A 166 -7.59 -9.57 -0.08
N ARG A 167 -8.84 -9.77 -0.52
CA ARG A 167 -9.97 -10.01 0.37
C ARG A 167 -9.85 -11.35 1.09
N LYS A 168 -9.52 -12.42 0.36
CA LYS A 168 -9.44 -13.79 0.90
C LYS A 168 -8.10 -14.08 1.57
N GLY A 169 -7.04 -13.35 1.21
CA GLY A 169 -5.67 -13.62 1.64
C GLY A 169 -4.92 -14.56 0.70
N ASP A 170 -5.54 -14.98 -0.40
CA ASP A 170 -4.93 -15.91 -1.35
C ASP A 170 -3.65 -15.31 -1.95
N MET A 171 -2.56 -16.09 -1.94
CA MET A 171 -1.24 -15.76 -2.49
C MET A 171 -0.49 -14.62 -1.79
N LEU A 172 -0.97 -14.12 -0.63
CA LEU A 172 -0.27 -13.06 0.09
C LEU A 172 1.00 -13.54 0.80
N ASP A 173 1.00 -14.80 1.23
CA ASP A 173 2.15 -15.54 1.77
C ASP A 173 3.29 -15.66 0.75
N MET A 174 2.95 -15.80 -0.53
CA MET A 174 3.93 -15.80 -1.63
C MET A 174 4.34 -14.39 -2.07
N LEU A 175 3.43 -13.40 -1.96
CA LEU A 175 3.69 -12.03 -2.36
C LEU A 175 4.78 -11.36 -1.50
N VAL A 176 4.74 -11.53 -0.18
CA VAL A 176 5.67 -10.85 0.73
C VAL A 176 7.13 -11.25 0.45
N PRO A 177 7.49 -12.54 0.38
CA PRO A 177 8.84 -12.97 -0.01
C PRO A 177 9.24 -12.50 -1.41
N GLU A 178 8.29 -12.42 -2.35
CA GLU A 178 8.55 -11.91 -3.71
C GLU A 178 8.91 -10.42 -3.70
N ILE A 179 8.23 -9.62 -2.89
CA ILE A 179 8.55 -8.21 -2.68
C ILE A 179 9.96 -8.09 -2.10
N ILE A 180 10.24 -8.77 -0.98
CA ILE A 180 11.52 -8.69 -0.26
C ILE A 180 12.69 -9.08 -1.18
N ARG A 181 12.54 -10.11 -2.01
CA ARG A 181 13.58 -10.53 -2.97
C ARG A 181 13.95 -9.45 -3.99
N ASN A 182 13.08 -8.48 -4.24
CA ASN A 182 13.32 -7.37 -5.16
C ASN A 182 13.77 -6.08 -4.47
N LEU A 183 13.88 -6.05 -3.14
CA LEU A 183 14.39 -4.90 -2.38
C LEU A 183 15.93 -4.92 -2.27
N PRO A 184 16.57 -3.76 -2.04
CA PRO A 184 18.01 -3.71 -1.82
C PRO A 184 18.41 -4.45 -0.53
N GLU A 185 19.65 -4.92 -0.49
CA GLU A 185 20.24 -5.47 0.73
C GLU A 185 20.46 -4.33 1.73
N GLY A 186 20.07 -4.55 2.98
CA GLY A 186 20.14 -3.52 4.00
C GLY A 186 19.46 -3.94 5.31
N ASP A 187 19.81 -3.22 6.37
CA ASP A 187 19.20 -3.37 7.68
C ASP A 187 17.74 -2.86 7.68
N PRO A 188 16.91 -3.25 8.67
CA PRO A 188 15.59 -2.66 8.86
C PRO A 188 15.66 -1.13 8.93
N LEU A 189 14.69 -0.47 8.29
CA LEU A 189 14.56 0.99 8.27
C LEU A 189 13.79 1.53 9.49
N PHE A 190 12.99 0.67 10.12
CA PHE A 190 12.14 0.94 11.28
C PHE A 190 12.26 -0.20 12.30
N ASP A 191 11.85 0.06 13.54
CA ASP A 191 11.81 -0.95 14.59
C ASP A 191 10.83 -2.09 14.26
N GLU A 192 11.01 -3.27 14.85
CA GLU A 192 10.27 -4.48 14.46
C GLU A 192 8.76 -4.39 14.77
N ASP A 193 8.38 -3.60 15.78
CA ASP A 193 7.02 -3.36 16.25
C ASP A 193 6.37 -2.10 15.64
N GLU A 194 7.13 -1.28 14.93
CA GLU A 194 6.60 -0.10 14.25
C GLU A 194 5.79 -0.54 13.03
N LEU A 195 4.50 -0.20 13.01
CA LEU A 195 3.60 -0.52 11.90
C LEU A 195 3.29 0.68 10.99
N THR A 196 3.42 1.92 11.50
CA THR A 196 3.12 3.15 10.76
C THR A 196 3.72 4.37 11.47
N ASP A 197 4.10 5.39 10.71
CA ASP A 197 4.53 6.70 11.23
C ASP A 197 3.36 7.67 11.44
N GLN A 198 2.12 7.23 11.15
CA GLN A 198 0.95 8.10 11.15
C GLN A 198 0.49 8.44 12.57
N PRO A 199 0.21 9.73 12.84
CA PRO A 199 -0.41 10.12 14.11
C PRO A 199 -1.76 9.43 14.32
N LEU A 200 -2.04 8.97 15.54
CA LEU A 200 -3.30 8.32 15.93
C LEU A 200 -4.56 9.11 15.51
N ARG A 201 -4.48 10.45 15.56
CA ARG A 201 -5.57 11.34 15.14
C ARG A 201 -5.94 11.20 13.65
N SER A 202 -4.96 10.93 12.80
CA SER A 202 -5.18 10.71 11.37
C SER A 202 -5.86 9.37 11.13
N LEU A 203 -5.41 8.31 11.82
CA LEU A 203 -6.06 6.99 11.79
C LEU A 203 -7.54 7.07 12.19
N VAL A 204 -7.84 7.80 13.26
CA VAL A 204 -9.21 8.03 13.75
C VAL A 204 -10.07 8.76 12.72
N SER A 205 -9.57 9.88 12.17
CA SER A 205 -10.28 10.67 11.16
C SER A 205 -10.72 9.81 9.98
N GLU A 206 -9.88 8.84 9.63
CA GLU A 206 -10.05 7.99 8.47
C GLU A 206 -10.96 6.81 8.69
N ILE A 207 -10.93 6.23 9.88
CA ILE A 207 -11.94 5.27 10.31
C ILE A 207 -13.33 5.91 10.20
N VAL A 208 -13.48 7.15 10.66
CA VAL A 208 -14.74 7.89 10.58
C VAL A 208 -15.10 8.18 9.12
N ARG A 209 -14.16 8.67 8.31
CA ARG A 209 -14.38 8.94 6.88
C ARG A 209 -14.81 7.69 6.11
N GLU A 210 -14.18 6.54 6.34
CA GLU A 210 -14.60 5.26 5.76
C GLU A 210 -16.06 4.94 6.12
N LYS A 211 -16.47 5.18 7.38
CA LYS A 211 -17.85 4.92 7.80
C LYS A 211 -18.84 5.85 7.13
N ILE A 212 -18.48 7.11 6.92
CA ILE A 212 -19.29 8.04 6.14
C ILE A 212 -19.43 7.49 4.72
N LEU A 213 -18.32 7.26 4.02
CA LEU A 213 -18.30 6.75 2.63
C LEU A 213 -19.10 5.46 2.43
N ARG A 214 -19.10 4.58 3.44
CA ARG A 214 -19.86 3.32 3.38
C ARG A 214 -21.37 3.53 3.58
N THR A 215 -21.76 4.52 4.36
CA THR A 215 -23.16 4.78 4.73
C THR A 215 -23.81 5.82 3.82
N THR A 216 -23.03 6.67 3.15
CA THR A 216 -23.52 7.72 2.24
C THR A 216 -23.37 7.33 0.76
N GLY A 217 -24.35 7.67 -0.08
CA GLY A 217 -24.34 7.44 -1.54
C GLY A 217 -23.45 8.44 -2.32
N GLU A 218 -23.58 8.51 -3.65
CA GLU A 218 -22.60 9.12 -4.58
C GLU A 218 -22.31 10.63 -4.44
N GLU A 219 -23.17 11.44 -3.82
CA GLU A 219 -23.04 12.92 -3.84
C GLU A 219 -22.14 13.52 -2.74
N ILE A 220 -22.04 12.89 -1.56
CA ILE A 220 -21.23 13.35 -0.41
C ILE A 220 -19.73 12.91 -0.42
N PRO A 221 -19.34 11.74 -1.00
CA PRO A 221 -18.00 11.15 -0.88
C PRO A 221 -16.81 11.99 -1.31
N TYR A 222 -16.96 12.83 -2.34
CA TYR A 222 -15.82 13.49 -2.97
C TYR A 222 -15.43 14.82 -2.30
N VAL A 223 -16.31 15.40 -1.49
CA VAL A 223 -16.12 16.70 -0.82
C VAL A 223 -16.06 16.62 0.70
N THR A 224 -16.15 15.40 1.28
CA THR A 224 -16.15 15.24 2.74
C THR A 224 -14.74 15.14 3.31
N ALA A 225 -14.41 16.05 4.24
CA ALA A 225 -13.19 15.99 5.04
C ALA A 225 -13.53 15.70 6.51
N VAL A 226 -12.76 14.82 7.16
CA VAL A 226 -12.89 14.52 8.58
C VAL A 226 -11.63 14.94 9.31
N VAL A 227 -11.78 15.64 10.44
CA VAL A 227 -10.66 16.07 11.28
C VAL A 227 -10.94 15.70 12.73
N THR A 228 -10.03 14.96 13.36
CA THR A 228 -10.05 14.74 14.81
C THR A 228 -9.56 15.99 15.53
N GLU A 229 -10.49 16.78 16.05
CA GLU A 229 -10.21 18.03 16.78
C GLU A 229 -9.62 17.74 18.15
N ARG A 230 -10.21 16.80 18.89
CA ARG A 230 -9.82 16.46 20.26
C ARG A 230 -9.78 14.95 20.46
N TYR A 231 -8.77 14.52 21.20
CA TYR A 231 -8.57 13.14 21.65
C TYR A 231 -8.22 13.23 23.12
N GLU A 232 -9.08 12.69 23.98
CA GLU A 232 -8.96 12.71 25.43
C GLU A 232 -8.94 11.26 25.93
N GLU A 233 -7.85 10.84 26.55
CA GLU A 233 -7.81 9.59 27.31
C GLU A 233 -8.52 9.83 28.64
N VAL A 234 -9.70 9.23 28.82
CA VAL A 234 -10.53 9.43 30.01
C VAL A 234 -10.22 8.36 31.07
N SER A 235 -9.87 7.15 30.64
CA SER A 235 -9.33 6.05 31.46
C SER A 235 -8.56 5.06 30.57
N GLU A 236 -7.90 4.05 31.18
CA GLU A 236 -7.18 3.00 30.44
C GLU A 236 -8.07 2.27 29.41
N GLU A 237 -9.37 2.12 29.68
CA GLU A 237 -10.32 1.43 28.79
C GLU A 237 -11.20 2.39 27.97
N MET A 238 -11.06 3.70 28.13
CA MET A 238 -11.97 4.66 27.48
C MET A 238 -11.27 5.93 26.99
N SER A 239 -11.41 6.16 25.70
CA SER A 239 -11.01 7.39 25.03
C SER A 239 -12.23 8.15 24.52
N ARG A 240 -12.25 9.47 24.71
CA ARG A 240 -13.23 10.37 24.13
C ARG A 240 -12.62 11.08 22.94
N ILE A 241 -13.29 10.96 21.80
CA ILE A 241 -12.80 11.45 20.51
C ILE A 241 -13.83 12.41 19.92
N PHE A 242 -13.39 13.60 19.54
CA PHE A 242 -14.22 14.60 18.85
C PHE A 242 -13.73 14.73 17.41
N CYS A 243 -14.62 14.47 16.46
CA CYS A 243 -14.34 14.62 15.03
C CYS A 243 -15.28 15.66 14.43
N ALA A 244 -14.72 16.60 13.67
CA ALA A 244 -15.47 17.49 12.80
C ALA A 244 -15.59 16.86 11.41
N ILE A 245 -16.79 16.86 10.85
CA ILE A 245 -17.08 16.43 9.49
C ILE A 245 -17.42 17.69 8.69
N TYR A 246 -16.58 18.01 7.70
CA TYR A 246 -16.79 19.12 6.78
C TYR A 246 -17.37 18.59 5.47
N VAL A 247 -18.38 19.29 4.97
CA VAL A 247 -19.02 19.07 3.67
C VAL A 247 -19.08 20.41 2.92
N GLU A 248 -19.08 20.39 1.59
CA GLU A 248 -19.38 21.57 0.75
C GLU A 248 -20.89 21.83 0.62
#